data_AF-A0A950DS54-F1
#
_entry.id   AF-A0A950DS54-F1
#
_cell.length_a   1.000
_cell.length_b   1.000
_cell.length_c   1.000
_cell.angle_alpha   90.00
_cell.angle_beta   90.00
_cell.angle_gamma   90.00
#
_symmetry.space_group_name_H-M   'P 1'
#
loop_
_entity.id
_entity.type
_entity.pdbx_description
1 polymer ?
#
loop_
_entity_poly.entity_id
_entity_poly.type
_entity_poly.pdbx_seq_one_letter_code
_entity_poly.pdbx_strand_id
1 'polypeptide(L)'
;MTGASGSSAEFVHLLQAQGAQVDACPLIRIGPPPHEQVLQDTVDRSDRFAWLVFTSATGVEAFARRRRLPLSVTPRIAAVGAATARAVRENLGRQAELVAERASASAIADELVRAARKGDQILLMTARDASPVLEHKLRGAGYDVEKADAYTTVQAPPTDLATHVAAA
;
A
#
# COMPACT_ATOMS: atom_id res chain seq x y z
N MET A 1 -2.76 14.19 -16.05
CA MET A 1 -2.09 13.40 -14.97
C MET A 1 -2.18 11.90 -15.24
N THR A 2 -1.20 11.10 -14.82
CA THR A 2 -1.04 9.68 -15.23
C THR A 2 -1.24 8.60 -14.13
N GLY A 3 -1.45 9.00 -12.87
CA GLY A 3 -1.57 8.08 -11.73
C GLY A 3 -2.90 7.29 -11.69
N ALA A 4 -3.04 6.40 -10.70
CA ALA A 4 -4.28 5.63 -10.52
C ALA A 4 -5.51 6.54 -10.32
N SER A 5 -6.65 6.14 -10.88
CA SER A 5 -7.83 6.99 -11.12
C SER A 5 -8.32 7.76 -9.88
N GLY A 6 -8.29 7.16 -8.69
CA GLY A 6 -8.78 7.79 -7.46
C GLY A 6 -7.89 8.90 -6.89
N SER A 7 -6.57 8.77 -6.99
CA SER A 7 -5.61 9.78 -6.49
C SER A 7 -5.54 11.03 -7.37
N SER A 8 -6.12 10.97 -8.58
CA SER A 8 -5.93 11.99 -9.59
C SER A 8 -7.00 13.09 -9.57
N ALA A 9 -8.20 12.81 -9.03
CA ALA A 9 -9.33 13.72 -9.11
C ALA A 9 -9.19 14.98 -8.22
N GLU A 10 -8.74 14.81 -6.97
CA GLU A 10 -8.58 15.93 -6.03
C GLU A 10 -7.51 16.92 -6.50
N PHE A 11 -6.40 16.40 -7.02
CA PHE A 11 -5.31 17.25 -7.51
C PHE A 11 -5.65 17.91 -8.86
N VAL A 12 -6.41 17.25 -9.74
CA VAL A 12 -6.99 17.89 -10.95
C VAL A 12 -7.86 19.07 -10.53
N HIS A 13 -8.71 18.89 -9.54
CA HIS A 13 -9.58 19.96 -9.05
C HIS A 13 -8.77 21.13 -8.47
N LEU A 14 -7.72 20.86 -7.69
CA LEU A 14 -6.84 21.89 -7.16
C LEU A 14 -6.15 22.70 -8.27
N LEU A 15 -5.68 22.04 -9.33
CA LEU A 15 -5.05 22.72 -10.46
C LEU A 15 -6.07 23.52 -11.29
N GLN A 16 -7.26 22.96 -11.53
CA GLN A 16 -8.35 23.66 -12.22
C GLN A 16 -8.81 24.90 -11.45
N ALA A 17 -8.85 24.82 -10.12
CA ALA A 17 -9.14 25.97 -9.26
C ALA A 17 -8.08 27.09 -9.36
N GLN A 18 -6.86 26.77 -9.83
CA GLN A 18 -5.81 27.76 -10.15
C GLN A 18 -5.85 28.22 -11.62
N GLY A 19 -6.92 27.90 -12.37
CA GLY A 19 -7.09 28.29 -13.77
C GLY A 19 -6.38 27.41 -14.79
N ALA A 20 -5.80 26.27 -14.37
CA ALA A 20 -5.18 25.34 -15.31
C ALA A 20 -6.24 24.47 -16.00
N GLN A 21 -6.12 24.29 -17.32
CA GLN A 21 -6.83 23.21 -18.01
C GLN A 21 -6.08 21.90 -17.78
N VAL A 22 -6.71 20.94 -17.10
CA VAL A 22 -6.08 19.67 -16.73
C VAL A 22 -6.97 18.51 -17.15
N ASP A 23 -6.45 17.69 -18.07
CA ASP A 23 -7.05 16.41 -18.43
C ASP A 23 -6.44 15.27 -17.61
N ALA A 24 -7.32 14.46 -17.01
CA ALA A 24 -6.96 13.27 -16.28
C ALA A 24 -6.91 12.07 -17.24
N CYS A 25 -5.71 11.54 -17.45
CA CYS A 25 -5.51 10.36 -18.27
C CYS A 25 -4.82 9.28 -17.42
N PRO A 26 -5.57 8.53 -16.60
CA PRO A 26 -4.99 7.46 -15.78
C PRO A 26 -4.38 6.42 -16.71
N LEU A 27 -3.06 6.20 -16.61
CA LEU A 27 -2.37 5.18 -17.42
C LEU A 27 -2.38 3.81 -16.74
N ILE A 28 -2.68 3.80 -15.44
CA ILE A 28 -2.72 2.59 -14.62
C ILE A 28 -4.00 2.55 -13.79
N ARG A 29 -4.45 1.33 -13.48
CA ARG A 29 -5.55 1.03 -12.56
C ARG A 29 -5.08 0.02 -11.52
N ILE A 30 -5.75 0.04 -10.36
CA ILE A 30 -5.58 -0.97 -9.33
C ILE A 30 -6.40 -2.20 -9.72
N GLY A 31 -5.73 -3.32 -9.96
CA GLY A 31 -6.32 -4.62 -10.24
C GLY A 31 -6.44 -5.49 -8.98
N PRO A 32 -7.13 -6.64 -9.07
CA PRO A 32 -7.21 -7.60 -7.98
C PRO A 32 -5.83 -8.18 -7.66
N PRO A 33 -5.63 -8.75 -6.45
CA PRO A 33 -4.42 -9.51 -6.16
C PRO A 33 -4.31 -10.72 -7.11
N PRO A 34 -3.10 -11.24 -7.35
CA PRO A 34 -2.90 -12.38 -8.24
C PRO A 34 -3.54 -13.67 -7.69
N HIS A 35 -3.61 -13.82 -6.37
CA HIS A 35 -4.13 -15.01 -5.70
C HIS A 35 -5.03 -14.60 -4.52
N GLU A 36 -6.34 -14.52 -4.78
CA GLU A 36 -7.34 -14.05 -3.81
C GLU A 36 -7.37 -14.90 -2.54
N GLN A 37 -7.37 -16.23 -2.68
CA GLN A 37 -7.45 -17.14 -1.53
C GLN A 37 -6.20 -17.09 -0.67
N VAL A 38 -5.01 -17.07 -1.29
CA VAL A 38 -3.73 -16.96 -0.56
C VAL A 38 -3.66 -15.66 0.24
N LEU A 39 -4.15 -14.56 -0.34
CA LEU A 39 -4.24 -13.29 0.36
C LEU A 39 -5.24 -13.37 1.53
N GLN A 40 -6.42 -13.95 1.32
CA GLN A 40 -7.42 -14.12 2.38
C GLN A 40 -6.87 -14.95 3.55
N ASP A 41 -6.27 -16.11 3.27
CA ASP A 41 -5.70 -16.99 4.30
C ASP A 41 -4.57 -16.28 5.07
N THR A 42 -3.80 -15.42 4.39
CA THR A 42 -2.74 -14.60 5.00
C THR A 42 -3.28 -13.50 5.90
N VAL A 43 -4.37 -12.83 5.50
CA VAL A 43 -5.07 -11.83 6.32
C VAL A 43 -5.70 -12.47 7.55
N ASP A 44 -6.27 -13.67 7.42
CA ASP A 44 -6.93 -14.37 8.53
C ASP A 44 -5.92 -14.79 9.61
N ARG A 45 -4.70 -15.18 9.21
CA ARG A 45 -3.61 -15.54 10.14
C ARG A 45 -2.71 -14.36 10.52
N SER A 46 -3.07 -13.12 10.19
CA SER A 46 -2.18 -11.96 10.34
C SER A 46 -1.80 -11.63 11.79
N ASP A 47 -2.54 -12.14 12.79
CA ASP A 47 -2.26 -11.90 14.21
C ASP A 47 -1.03 -12.65 14.74
N ARG A 48 -0.52 -13.64 13.99
CA ARG A 48 0.68 -14.39 14.38
C ARG A 48 1.98 -13.60 14.16
N PHE A 49 1.93 -12.56 13.32
CA PHE A 49 3.10 -11.77 12.98
C PHE A 49 3.36 -10.73 14.07
N ALA A 50 4.63 -10.48 14.35
CA ALA A 50 5.04 -9.39 15.24
C ALA A 50 4.81 -8.02 14.58
N TRP A 51 4.94 -7.97 13.24
CA TRP A 51 4.76 -6.75 12.45
C TRP A 51 3.91 -6.94 11.21
N LEU A 52 3.04 -5.96 10.96
CA LEU A 52 2.33 -5.75 9.70
C LEU A 52 2.85 -4.46 9.06
N VAL A 53 3.41 -4.58 7.87
CA VAL A 53 3.99 -3.44 7.15
C VAL A 53 3.15 -3.13 5.93
N PHE A 54 2.65 -1.90 5.85
CA PHE A 54 1.91 -1.39 4.71
C PHE A 54 2.75 -0.40 3.91
N THR A 55 2.90 -0.66 2.61
CA THR A 55 3.63 0.24 1.69
C THR A 55 2.72 1.17 0.89
N SER A 56 1.39 1.07 1.04
CA SER A 56 0.44 1.97 0.40
C SER A 56 -0.92 1.94 1.11
N ALA A 57 -1.69 3.03 0.97
CA ALA A 57 -3.07 3.09 1.46
C ALA A 57 -3.95 2.01 0.80
N THR A 58 -3.76 1.73 -0.49
CA THR A 58 -4.44 0.64 -1.20
C THR A 58 -4.18 -0.73 -0.57
N GLY A 59 -2.96 -0.99 -0.11
CA GLY A 59 -2.63 -2.21 0.63
C GLY A 59 -3.41 -2.32 1.95
N VAL A 60 -3.58 -1.19 2.65
CA VAL A 60 -4.39 -1.13 3.88
C VAL A 60 -5.86 -1.41 3.59
N GLU A 61 -6.44 -0.76 2.59
CA GLU A 61 -7.84 -0.95 2.18
C GLU A 61 -8.10 -2.40 1.75
N ALA A 62 -7.18 -2.98 0.98
CA ALA A 62 -7.24 -4.37 0.56
C ALA A 62 -7.20 -5.36 1.74
N PHE A 63 -6.40 -5.06 2.76
CA PHE A 63 -6.35 -5.82 4.01
C PHE A 63 -7.66 -5.65 4.80
N ALA A 64 -8.08 -4.42 5.03
CA ALA A 64 -9.26 -4.08 5.82
C ALA A 64 -10.54 -4.75 5.28
N ARG A 65 -10.71 -4.73 3.95
CA ARG A 65 -11.86 -5.37 3.29
C ARG A 65 -11.94 -6.88 3.51
N ARG A 66 -10.78 -7.55 3.65
CA ARG A 66 -10.69 -9.02 3.81
C ARG A 66 -10.72 -9.45 5.27
N ARG A 67 -10.32 -8.55 6.16
CA ARG A 67 -10.23 -8.81 7.59
C ARG A 67 -11.62 -8.74 8.21
N ARG A 68 -12.19 -9.90 8.57
CA ARG A 68 -13.55 -10.01 9.13
C ARG A 68 -13.63 -9.71 10.62
N LEU A 69 -12.54 -9.97 11.35
CA LEU A 69 -12.45 -9.74 12.79
C LEU A 69 -11.52 -8.56 13.06
N PRO A 70 -11.75 -7.74 14.11
CA PRO A 70 -10.80 -6.71 14.51
C PRO A 70 -9.38 -7.28 14.63
N LEU A 71 -8.39 -6.48 14.23
CA LEU A 71 -6.99 -6.85 14.37
C LEU A 71 -6.63 -6.93 15.86
N SER A 72 -5.98 -8.01 16.28
CA SER A 72 -5.49 -8.09 17.66
C SER A 72 -4.41 -7.03 17.91
N VAL A 73 -4.15 -6.72 19.18
CA VAL A 73 -3.10 -5.76 19.57
C VAL A 73 -1.68 -6.27 19.28
N THR A 74 -1.53 -7.56 18.97
CA THR A 74 -0.23 -8.23 18.84
C THR A 74 0.62 -7.72 17.68
N PRO A 75 0.16 -7.75 16.42
CA PRO A 75 0.94 -7.16 15.35
C PRO A 75 1.02 -5.65 15.56
N ARG A 76 2.26 -5.17 15.70
CA ARG A 76 2.58 -3.75 15.54
C ARG A 76 2.52 -3.41 14.05
N ILE A 77 2.10 -2.20 13.75
CA ILE A 77 1.87 -1.73 12.38
C ILE A 77 2.95 -0.72 12.00
N ALA A 78 3.57 -0.96 10.85
CA ALA A 78 4.49 -0.03 10.22
C ALA A 78 3.87 0.49 8.91
N ALA A 79 3.93 1.79 8.70
CA ALA A 79 3.41 2.45 7.50
C ALA A 79 4.53 3.21 6.80
N VAL A 80 4.67 3.02 5.48
CA VAL A 80 5.74 3.69 4.72
C VAL A 80 5.65 5.21 4.72
N GLY A 81 4.48 5.81 5.00
CA GLY A 81 4.33 7.26 5.06
C GLY A 81 2.98 7.70 5.59
N ALA A 82 2.81 9.02 5.75
CA ALA A 82 1.66 9.61 6.41
C ALA A 82 0.30 9.23 5.78
N ALA A 83 0.21 9.14 4.45
CA ALA A 83 -1.01 8.73 3.76
C ALA A 83 -1.40 7.28 4.11
N THR A 84 -0.43 6.38 4.20
CA THR A 84 -0.64 4.99 4.60
C THR A 84 -1.01 4.89 6.08
N ALA A 85 -0.34 5.65 6.95
CA ALA A 85 -0.66 5.70 8.37
C ALA A 85 -2.08 6.24 8.62
N ARG A 86 -2.51 7.23 7.85
CA ARG A 86 -3.89 7.72 7.83
C ARG A 86 -4.87 6.62 7.45
N ALA A 87 -4.59 5.88 6.37
CA ALA A 87 -5.43 4.77 5.95
C ALA A 87 -5.53 3.67 7.03
N VAL A 88 -4.45 3.38 7.76
CA VAL A 88 -4.45 2.44 8.90
C VAL A 88 -5.44 2.90 9.98
N ARG A 89 -5.39 4.18 10.35
CA ARG A 89 -6.30 4.76 11.34
C ARG A 89 -7.76 4.69 10.89
N GLU A 90 -8.03 5.04 9.64
CA GLU A 90 -9.40 5.16 9.12
C GLU A 90 -10.03 3.80 8.82
N ASN A 91 -9.26 2.82 8.32
CA ASN A 91 -9.80 1.53 7.89
C ASN A 91 -9.65 0.43 8.94
N LEU A 92 -8.65 0.51 9.82
CA LEU A 92 -8.37 -0.52 10.82
C LEU A 92 -8.66 -0.06 12.25
N GLY A 93 -8.93 1.23 12.47
CA GLY A 93 -9.13 1.79 13.81
C GLY A 93 -7.87 1.70 14.70
N ARG A 94 -6.70 1.59 14.10
CA ARG A 94 -5.40 1.41 14.78
C ARG A 94 -4.45 2.56 14.47
N GLN A 95 -3.47 2.79 15.34
CA GLN A 95 -2.36 3.68 15.03
C GLN A 95 -1.18 2.86 14.53
N ALA A 96 -0.45 3.38 13.53
CA ALA A 96 0.82 2.79 13.13
C ALA A 96 1.88 3.16 14.18
N GLU A 97 2.44 2.15 14.83
CA GLU A 97 3.52 2.29 15.81
C GLU A 97 4.83 2.74 15.18
N LEU A 98 4.98 2.57 13.86
CA LEU A 98 6.09 3.09 13.08
C LEU A 98 5.57 3.76 11.79
N VAL A 99 5.99 4.99 11.54
CA VAL A 99 5.74 5.68 10.27
C VAL A 99 7.07 6.21 9.78
N ALA A 100 7.49 5.81 8.57
CA ALA A 100 8.79 6.23 8.07
C ALA A 100 8.86 7.74 7.88
N GLU A 101 9.99 8.34 8.27
CA GLU A 101 10.22 9.78 8.10
C GLU A 101 10.23 10.17 6.63
N ARG A 102 10.75 9.29 5.78
CA ARG A 102 10.72 9.42 4.33
C ARG A 102 9.88 8.30 3.73
N ALA A 103 8.95 8.67 2.86
CA ALA A 103 8.07 7.73 2.17
C ALA A 103 8.81 6.83 1.15
N SER A 104 9.64 5.92 1.64
CA SER A 104 10.48 5.03 0.83
C SER A 104 10.65 3.66 1.47
N ALA A 105 10.78 2.64 0.61
CA ALA A 105 11.06 1.26 1.00
C ALA A 105 12.36 1.13 1.82
N SER A 106 13.37 1.94 1.52
CA SER A 106 14.64 1.91 2.26
C SER A 106 14.50 2.46 3.66
N ALA A 107 13.86 3.63 3.83
CA ALA A 107 13.73 4.27 5.13
C ALA A 107 12.92 3.42 6.11
N ILE A 108 11.75 2.91 5.67
CA ILE A 108 10.93 2.03 6.51
C ILE A 108 11.68 0.74 6.90
N ALA A 109 12.52 0.19 6.01
CA ALA A 109 13.34 -0.98 6.34
C ALA A 109 14.35 -0.65 7.45
N ASP A 110 15.11 0.43 7.29
CA ASP A 110 16.16 0.82 8.23
C ASP A 110 15.59 1.18 9.61
N GLU A 111 14.41 1.81 9.64
CA GLU A 111 13.67 2.11 10.87
C GLU A 111 13.08 0.86 11.52
N LEU A 112 12.52 -0.06 10.72
CA LEU A 112 11.95 -1.31 11.23
C LEU A 112 13.03 -2.21 11.83
N VAL A 113 14.23 -2.25 11.24
CA VAL A 113 15.40 -2.96 11.78
C VAL A 113 15.78 -2.44 13.18
N ARG A 114 15.59 -1.14 13.45
CA ARG A 114 15.84 -0.55 14.78
C ARG A 114 14.73 -0.85 15.79
N ALA A 115 13.49 -1.05 15.33
CA ALA A 115 12.31 -1.20 16.17
C ALA A 115 11.91 -2.66 16.44
N ALA A 116 12.19 -3.57 15.52
CA ALA A 116 11.81 -4.98 15.56
C ALA A 116 12.89 -5.84 16.24
N ARG A 117 12.48 -6.92 16.92
CA ARG A 117 13.38 -7.85 17.58
C ARG A 117 13.87 -8.90 16.59
N LYS A 118 15.11 -9.36 16.76
CA LYS A 118 15.67 -10.42 15.92
C LYS A 118 14.77 -11.68 16.00
N GLY A 119 14.40 -12.22 14.85
CA GLY A 119 13.49 -13.37 14.75
C GLY A 119 12.00 -13.01 14.71
N ASP A 120 11.63 -11.73 14.79
CA ASP A 120 10.25 -11.29 14.56
C ASP A 120 9.78 -11.73 13.16
N GLN A 121 8.57 -12.27 13.10
CA GLN A 121 7.88 -12.54 11.83
C GLN A 121 7.20 -11.27 11.34
N ILE A 122 7.47 -10.91 10.10
CA ILE A 122 7.01 -9.67 9.47
C ILE A 122 6.15 -10.03 8.24
N LEU A 123 4.92 -9.53 8.21
CA LEU A 123 4.07 -9.60 7.02
C LEU A 123 4.11 -8.27 6.27
N LEU A 124 4.56 -8.32 5.02
CA LEU A 124 4.60 -7.18 4.09
C LEU A 124 3.37 -7.19 3.17
N MET A 125 2.53 -6.16 3.29
CA MET A 125 1.37 -5.95 2.43
C MET A 125 1.74 -4.95 1.32
N THR A 126 1.89 -5.44 0.09
CA THR A 126 2.45 -4.66 -1.03
C THR A 126 1.70 -4.86 -2.35
N ALA A 127 2.03 -4.07 -3.37
CA ALA A 127 1.62 -4.40 -4.74
C ALA A 127 2.42 -5.61 -5.26
N ARG A 128 1.83 -6.38 -6.18
CA ARG A 128 2.55 -7.49 -6.85
C ARG A 128 3.90 -7.06 -7.40
N ASP A 129 3.91 -5.97 -8.17
CA ASP A 129 5.09 -5.46 -8.87
C ASP A 129 5.89 -4.45 -8.02
N ALA A 130 5.73 -4.48 -6.69
CA ALA A 130 6.50 -3.63 -5.79
C ALA A 130 8.00 -3.97 -5.83
N SER A 131 8.84 -2.94 -5.68
CA SER A 131 10.28 -3.10 -5.61
C SER A 131 10.68 -4.05 -4.46
N PRO A 132 11.60 -5.02 -4.69
CA PRO A 132 11.98 -6.01 -3.69
C PRO A 132 12.93 -5.45 -2.61
N VAL A 133 13.30 -4.17 -2.68
CA VAL A 133 14.29 -3.55 -1.77
C VAL A 133 13.92 -3.71 -0.30
N LEU A 134 12.65 -3.49 0.07
CA LEU A 134 12.19 -3.62 1.45
C LEU A 134 12.33 -5.07 1.95
N GLU A 135 11.83 -6.01 1.15
CA GLU A 135 11.88 -7.43 1.48
C GLU A 135 13.32 -7.93 1.63
N HIS A 136 14.19 -7.61 0.66
CA HIS A 136 15.59 -8.02 0.70
C HIS A 136 16.34 -7.45 1.90
N LYS A 137 16.11 -6.17 2.25
CA LYS A 137 16.74 -5.57 3.43
C LYS A 137 16.33 -6.26 4.72
N LEU A 138 15.04 -6.53 4.90
CA LEU A 138 14.53 -7.18 6.10
C LEU A 138 15.00 -8.64 6.21
N ARG A 139 14.93 -9.42 5.11
CA ARG A 139 15.48 -10.77 5.09
C ARG A 139 16.99 -10.77 5.38
N GLY A 140 17.74 -9.84 4.78
CA GLY A 140 19.18 -9.68 4.99
C GLY A 140 19.56 -9.29 6.43
N ALA A 141 18.66 -8.61 7.15
CA ALA A 141 18.79 -8.31 8.57
C ALA A 141 18.37 -9.49 9.49
N GLY A 142 17.91 -10.61 8.92
CA GLY A 142 17.60 -11.85 9.65
C GLY A 142 16.16 -11.95 10.16
N TYR A 143 15.23 -11.18 9.57
CA TYR A 143 13.79 -11.32 9.87
C TYR A 143 13.15 -12.41 8.99
N ASP A 144 12.14 -13.08 9.54
CA ASP A 144 11.27 -13.98 8.78
C ASP A 144 10.18 -13.15 8.10
N VAL A 145 10.30 -12.97 6.78
CA VAL A 145 9.47 -12.07 6.01
C VAL A 145 8.54 -12.85 5.11
N GLU A 146 7.24 -12.64 5.31
CA GLU A 146 6.20 -13.10 4.40
C GLU A 146 5.68 -11.92 3.58
N LYS A 147 5.72 -12.02 2.25
CA LYS A 147 5.16 -11.02 1.35
C LYS A 147 3.77 -11.45 0.91
N ALA A 148 2.79 -10.56 1.02
CA ALA A 148 1.45 -10.72 0.47
C ALA A 148 1.17 -9.64 -0.59
N ASP A 149 0.87 -10.10 -1.80
CA ASP A 149 0.48 -9.23 -2.91
C ASP A 149 -0.98 -8.82 -2.74
N ALA A 150 -1.21 -7.61 -2.25
CA ALA A 150 -2.54 -7.08 -1.91
C ALA A 150 -3.35 -6.64 -3.14
N TYR A 151 -2.66 -6.24 -4.21
CA TYR A 151 -3.24 -5.76 -5.46
C TYR A 151 -2.22 -5.85 -6.61
N THR A 152 -2.71 -5.74 -7.85
CA THR A 152 -1.88 -5.60 -9.05
C THR A 152 -2.00 -4.21 -9.64
N THR A 153 -1.00 -3.76 -10.40
CA THR A 153 -1.10 -2.55 -11.23
C THR A 153 -1.31 -2.99 -12.67
N VAL A 154 -2.46 -2.63 -13.24
CA VAL A 154 -2.83 -2.97 -14.63
C VAL A 154 -2.86 -1.72 -15.49
N GLN A 155 -2.58 -1.84 -16.79
CA GLN A 155 -2.73 -0.71 -17.71
C GLN A 155 -4.20 -0.31 -17.85
N ALA A 156 -4.47 0.99 -17.89
CA ALA A 156 -5.80 1.47 -18.26
C ALA A 156 -6.02 1.28 -19.77
N PRO A 157 -7.20 0.80 -20.22
CA PRO A 157 -7.49 0.67 -21.64
C PRO A 157 -7.45 2.04 -22.35
N PRO A 158 -7.03 2.11 -23.62
CA PRO A 158 -6.90 3.37 -24.38
C PRO A 158 -8.19 4.17 -24.55
N THR A 159 -9.36 3.58 -24.29
CA THR A 159 -10.66 4.26 -24.44
C THR A 159 -10.83 5.46 -23.50
N ASP A 160 -10.08 5.51 -22.39
CA ASP A 160 -10.03 6.69 -21.50
C ASP A 160 -9.25 7.88 -22.13
N LEU A 161 -8.36 7.64 -23.09
CA LEU A 161 -7.63 8.67 -23.85
C LEU A 161 -8.51 9.28 -24.96
N ALA A 162 -9.22 8.43 -25.71
CA ALA A 162 -9.95 8.85 -26.91
C ALA A 162 -11.08 9.84 -26.60
N THR A 163 -11.69 9.74 -25.42
CA THR A 163 -12.82 10.61 -25.02
C THR A 163 -12.37 12.04 -24.71
N HIS A 164 -11.09 12.26 -24.38
CA HIS A 164 -10.56 13.58 -24.02
C HIS A 164 -9.81 14.27 -25.17
N VAL A 165 -9.25 13.51 -26.12
CA VAL A 165 -8.51 14.10 -27.26
C VAL A 165 -9.43 14.53 -28.41
N ALA A 166 -10.64 13.97 -28.51
CA ALA A 166 -11.58 14.29 -29.59
C ALA A 166 -12.44 15.55 -29.35
N ALA A 167 -12.27 16.23 -28.20
CA ALA A 167 -13.04 17.42 -27.82
C ALA A 167 -12.23 18.73 -27.83
N ALA A 168 -10.97 18.68 -28.31
CA ALA A 168 -10.11 19.84 -28.55
C ALA A 168 -10.12 20.23 -30.04
#